data_AF-A0A2V6RGA7-F1
#
_entry.id   AF-A0A2V6RGA7-F1
#
_cell.length_a   1.000
_cell.length_b   1.000
_cell.length_c   1.000
_cell.angle_alpha   90.00
_cell.angle_beta   90.00
_cell.angle_gamma   90.00
#
_symmetry.space_group_name_H-M   'P 1'
#
loop_
_entity.id
_entity.type
_entity.pdbx_description
1 polymer ?
#
loop_
_entity_poly.entity_id
_entity_poly.type
_entity_poly.pdbx_seq_one_letter_code
_entity_poly.pdbx_strand_id
1 'polypeptide(L)'
;SHVVNFDVPHAPDDYIHRSGRTARMEAVGDAVTFVSREEEGDFRQIERAMGTRIPRRTLPGFNYEARASEGLEIPLGERIAVIRARKAEERARARAKAPRRVFSSGGSGRAR
;
A
#
# COMPACT_ATOMS: atom_id res chain seq x y z
N SER A 1 12.22 19.10 -17.69
CA SER A 1 11.25 18.06 -17.25
C SER A 1 11.49 17.80 -15.76
N HIS A 2 10.56 17.18 -15.03
CA HIS A 2 10.73 16.92 -13.59
C HIS A 2 10.34 15.48 -13.25
N VAL A 3 11.07 14.83 -12.34
CA VAL A 3 10.73 13.53 -11.76
C VAL A 3 10.57 13.70 -10.25
N VAL A 4 9.49 13.15 -9.69
CA VAL A 4 9.24 13.18 -8.24
C VAL A 4 9.15 11.75 -7.73
N ASN A 5 10.04 11.38 -6.81
CA ASN A 5 9.96 10.14 -6.05
C ASN A 5 9.23 10.45 -4.74
N PHE A 6 8.03 9.89 -4.58
CA PHE A 6 7.25 10.05 -3.36
C PHE A 6 7.80 9.22 -2.20
N ASP A 7 8.38 8.07 -2.52
CA ASP A 7 9.08 7.18 -1.59
C ASP A 7 10.50 6.94 -2.10
N VAL A 8 11.40 6.55 -1.21
CA VAL A 8 12.80 6.28 -1.57
C VAL A 8 12.90 4.92 -2.29
N PRO A 9 13.45 4.87 -3.52
CA PRO A 9 13.71 3.59 -4.17
C PRO A 9 14.68 2.72 -3.35
N HIS A 10 14.37 1.44 -3.15
CA HIS A 10 15.19 0.54 -2.34
C HIS A 10 16.54 0.17 -2.99
N ALA A 11 16.65 0.32 -4.31
CA ALA A 11 17.87 0.04 -5.08
C ALA A 11 18.41 1.31 -5.76
N PRO A 12 19.73 1.55 -5.72
CA PRO A 12 20.34 2.68 -6.42
C PRO A 12 20.08 2.67 -7.94
N ASP A 13 20.10 1.50 -8.57
CA ASP A 13 19.82 1.37 -10.00
C ASP A 13 18.42 1.87 -10.34
N ASP A 14 17.42 1.56 -9.52
CA ASP A 14 16.05 2.03 -9.72
C ASP A 14 15.95 3.55 -9.61
N TYR A 15 16.68 4.16 -8.67
CA TYR A 15 16.77 5.60 -8.54
C TYR A 15 17.35 6.25 -9.79
N ILE A 16 18.45 5.70 -10.33
CA ILE A 16 19.12 6.20 -11.53
C ILE A 16 18.20 6.08 -12.74
N HIS A 17 17.58 4.91 -12.94
CA HIS A 17 16.68 4.68 -14.08
C HIS A 17 15.43 5.55 -14.04
N ARG A 18 14.85 5.80 -12.85
CA ARG A 18 13.71 6.72 -12.68
C ARG A 18 14.11 8.18 -12.92
N SER A 19 15.17 8.63 -12.27
CA SER A 19 15.60 10.03 -12.34
C SER A 19 16.11 10.37 -13.74
N GLY A 20 16.72 9.41 -14.45
CA GLY A 20 17.17 9.55 -15.84
C GLY A 20 16.05 9.81 -16.86
N ARG A 21 14.77 9.71 -16.48
CA ARG A 21 13.63 10.03 -17.37
C ARG A 21 13.53 11.53 -17.70
N THR A 22 14.20 12.39 -16.94
CA THR A 22 14.09 13.84 -17.05
C THR A 22 15.12 14.49 -18.00
N ALA A 23 16.23 13.80 -18.30
CA ALA A 23 17.38 14.35 -19.04
C ALA A 23 17.52 13.73 -20.45
N ARG A 24 16.56 14.01 -21.34
CA ARG A 24 16.64 13.60 -22.76
C ARG A 24 17.10 14.77 -23.61
N MET A 25 17.98 14.49 -24.59
CA MET A 25 18.52 15.47 -25.57
C MET A 25 19.23 16.68 -24.95
N GLU A 26 20.22 16.46 -24.08
CA GLU A 26 21.04 17.52 -23.44
C GLU A 26 20.26 18.53 -22.56
N ALA A 27 18.96 18.31 -22.36
CA ALA A 27 18.15 19.16 -21.50
C ALA A 27 18.42 18.87 -20.02
N VAL A 28 18.54 19.94 -19.23
CA VAL A 28 18.54 19.86 -17.77
C VAL A 28 17.13 19.50 -17.31
N GLY A 29 17.02 18.50 -16.45
CA GLY A 29 15.79 18.15 -15.79
C GLY A 29 16.04 17.86 -14.32
N ASP A 30 15.05 18.15 -13.49
CA ASP A 30 15.17 18.04 -12.04
C ASP A 30 14.58 16.72 -11.54
N ALA A 31 15.20 16.15 -10.52
CA ALA A 31 14.68 15.02 -9.77
C ALA A 31 14.56 15.40 -8.29
N VAL A 32 13.37 15.25 -7.73
CA VAL A 32 13.07 15.52 -6.32
C VAL A 32 12.64 14.22 -5.66
N THR A 33 13.17 13.94 -4.48
CA THR A 33 12.82 12.74 -3.71
C THR A 33 12.38 13.16 -2.32
N PHE A 34 11.22 12.69 -1.90
CA PHE A 34 10.80 12.78 -0.51
C PHE A 34 11.39 11.60 0.25
N VAL A 35 11.87 11.88 1.45
CA VAL A 35 12.59 10.92 2.29
C VAL A 35 11.97 10.99 3.67
N SER A 36 11.38 9.89 4.12
CA SER A 36 10.93 9.74 5.50
C SER A 36 12.12 9.46 6.44
N ARG A 37 11.88 9.53 7.77
CA ARG A 37 12.92 9.20 8.75
C ARG A 37 13.37 7.74 8.65
N GLU A 38 12.44 6.85 8.37
CA GLU A 38 12.67 5.42 8.22
C GLU A 38 13.50 5.12 6.96
N GLU A 39 13.33 5.90 5.90
CA GLU A 39 13.97 5.71 4.60
C GLU A 39 15.37 6.35 4.48
N GLU A 40 15.79 7.15 5.47
CA GLU A 40 17.10 7.82 5.50
C GLU A 40 18.28 6.83 5.42
N GLY A 41 18.09 5.57 5.82
CA GLY A 41 19.04 4.48 5.62
C GLY A 41 19.22 4.13 4.14
N ASP A 42 18.11 3.87 3.45
CA ASP A 42 18.06 3.52 2.04
C ASP A 42 18.57 4.65 1.16
N PHE A 43 18.17 5.88 1.47
CA PHE A 43 18.64 7.06 0.73
C PHE A 43 20.16 7.22 0.81
N ARG A 44 20.77 6.94 1.96
CA ARG A 44 22.24 6.95 2.11
C ARG A 44 22.93 5.88 1.27
N GLN A 45 22.28 4.76 0.99
CA GLN A 45 22.83 3.73 0.09
C GLN A 45 22.88 4.24 -1.35
N ILE A 46 21.85 4.96 -1.79
CA ILE A 46 21.80 5.60 -3.11
C ILE A 46 22.92 6.64 -3.24
N GLU A 47 23.07 7.54 -2.26
CA GLU A 47 24.13 8.56 -2.30
C GLU A 47 25.53 7.93 -2.37
N ARG A 48 25.75 6.84 -1.63
CA ARG A 48 27.02 6.08 -1.67
C ARG A 48 27.26 5.47 -3.05
N ALA A 49 26.24 4.86 -3.65
CA ALA A 49 26.35 4.26 -4.98
C ALA A 49 26.59 5.29 -6.08
N MET A 50 26.00 6.48 -5.94
CA MET A 50 26.23 7.61 -6.84
C MET A 50 27.57 8.32 -6.61
N GLY A 51 28.21 8.09 -5.46
CA GLY A 51 29.45 8.77 -5.07
C GLY A 51 29.29 10.26 -4.78
N THR A 52 28.05 10.76 -4.64
CA THR A 52 27.77 12.18 -4.38
C THR A 52 26.61 12.36 -3.40
N ARG A 53 26.66 13.43 -2.62
CA ARG A 53 25.57 13.80 -1.70
C ARG A 53 24.53 14.61 -2.44
N ILE A 54 23.26 14.27 -2.24
CA ILE A 54 22.15 14.99 -2.85
C ILE A 54 21.78 16.15 -1.92
N PRO A 55 21.63 17.39 -2.43
CA PRO A 55 21.28 18.53 -1.60
C PRO A 55 19.93 18.35 -0.91
N ARG A 56 19.91 18.49 0.42
CA ARG A 56 18.69 18.51 1.21
C ARG A 56 18.03 19.89 1.12
N ARG A 57 16.71 19.91 0.87
CA ARG A 57 15.89 21.13 0.92
C ARG A 57 14.84 20.98 2.01
N THR A 58 14.72 21.98 2.85
CA THR A 58 13.66 22.10 3.86
C THR A 58 12.75 23.26 3.52
N LEU A 59 11.47 23.13 3.85
CA LEU A 59 10.47 24.17 3.64
C LEU A 59 10.33 25.04 4.90
N PRO A 60 10.39 26.37 4.78
CA PRO A 60 10.12 27.27 5.90
C PRO A 60 8.72 27.02 6.47
N GLY A 61 8.61 26.97 7.79
CA GLY A 61 7.32 26.78 8.48
C GLY A 61 6.81 25.34 8.54
N PHE A 62 7.51 24.36 7.95
CA PHE A 62 7.15 22.95 8.09
C PHE A 62 7.86 22.31 9.30
N ASN A 63 7.10 21.67 10.18
CA ASN A 63 7.66 20.97 11.34
C ASN A 63 8.02 19.52 10.99
N TYR A 64 9.29 19.29 10.64
CA TYR A 64 9.82 17.95 10.32
C TYR A 64 9.93 17.01 11.53
N GLU A 65 9.79 17.51 12.77
CA GLU A 65 9.77 16.71 14.00
C GLU A 65 8.34 16.29 14.39
N ALA A 66 7.31 16.81 13.72
CA ALA A 66 5.94 16.41 13.98
C ALA A 66 5.76 14.92 13.65
N ARG A 67 5.38 14.12 14.65
CA ARG A 67 4.90 12.76 14.40
C ARG A 67 3.41 12.83 14.07
N ALA A 68 2.99 12.08 13.06
CA ALA A 68 1.57 11.84 12.84
C ALA A 68 0.98 11.24 14.12
N SER A 69 -0.01 11.91 14.71
CA SER A 69 -0.69 11.48 15.93
C SER A 69 -1.61 10.30 15.69
N GLU A 70 -1.91 9.97 14.43
CA GLU A 70 -2.86 8.95 14.03
C GLU A 70 -2.21 7.98 13.04
N GLY A 71 -2.51 6.69 13.21
CA GLY A 71 -2.15 5.69 12.21
C GLY A 71 -2.91 5.99 10.92
N LEU A 72 -2.19 6.42 9.89
CA LEU A 72 -2.75 6.70 8.56
C LEU A 72 -3.30 5.44 7.87
N GLU A 73 -2.91 4.26 8.37
CA GLU A 73 -3.37 2.97 7.88
C GLU A 73 -4.26 2.26 8.91
N ILE A 74 -5.32 1.61 8.41
CA ILE A 74 -6.12 0.68 9.20
C ILE A 74 -5.21 -0.49 9.60
N PRO A 75 -5.03 -0.78 10.91
CA PRO A 75 -4.24 -1.91 11.37
C PRO A 75 -4.66 -3.21 10.67
N LEU A 76 -3.70 -4.08 10.32
CA LEU A 76 -3.97 -5.31 9.59
C LEU A 76 -5.06 -6.18 10.26
N GLY A 77 -5.09 -6.22 11.59
CA GLY A 77 -6.11 -6.93 12.35
C GLY A 77 -7.52 -6.42 12.09
N GLU A 78 -7.70 -5.11 12.01
CA GLU A 78 -8.98 -4.46 11.71
C GLU A 78 -9.38 -4.68 10.25
N ARG A 79 -8.42 -4.59 9.31
CA ARG A 79 -8.66 -4.96 7.89
C ARG A 79 -9.15 -6.41 7.76
N ILE A 80 -8.51 -7.34 8.47
CA ILE A 80 -8.90 -8.76 8.49
C ILE A 80 -10.30 -8.94 9.11
N ALA A 81 -10.62 -8.21 10.17
CA ALA A 81 -11.93 -8.27 10.82
C ALA A 81 -13.06 -7.83 9.86
N VAL A 82 -12.86 -6.72 9.14
CA VAL A 82 -13.82 -6.23 8.12
C VAL A 82 -14.05 -7.27 7.02
N ILE A 83 -12.97 -7.88 6.50
CA ILE A 83 -13.06 -8.92 5.47
C ILE A 83 -13.84 -10.15 5.99
N ARG A 84 -13.60 -10.56 7.25
CA ARG A 84 -14.29 -11.69 7.88
C ARG A 84 -15.77 -11.40 8.11
N ALA A 85 -16.10 -10.20 8.57
CA ALA A 85 -17.48 -9.76 8.77
C ALA A 85 -18.26 -9.80 7.45
N ARG A 86 -17.70 -9.23 6.38
CA ARG A 86 -18.31 -9.27 5.04
C ARG A 86 -18.56 -10.69 4.55
N LYS A 87 -17.58 -11.60 4.69
CA LYS A 87 -17.74 -13.01 4.34
C LYS A 87 -18.80 -13.73 5.20
N ALA A 88 -18.93 -13.38 6.48
CA ALA A 88 -19.95 -13.96 7.35
C ALA A 88 -21.37 -13.55 6.90
N GLU A 89 -21.58 -12.28 6.56
CA GLU A 89 -22.84 -11.79 6.01
C GLU A 89 -23.20 -12.44 4.68
N GLU A 90 -22.24 -12.55 3.74
CA GLU A 90 -22.46 -13.22 2.46
C GLU A 90 -22.92 -14.67 2.66
N ARG A 91 -22.29 -15.42 3.57
CA ARG A 91 -22.70 -16.79 3.91
C ARG A 91 -24.07 -16.85 4.56
N ALA A 92 -24.39 -15.91 5.46
CA ALA A 92 -25.71 -15.84 6.09
C ALA A 92 -26.82 -15.59 5.04
N ARG A 93 -26.58 -14.66 4.10
CA ARG A 93 -27.49 -14.39 2.98
C ARG A 93 -27.65 -15.60 2.06
N ALA A 94 -26.56 -16.30 1.75
CA ALA A 94 -26.60 -17.52 0.95
C ALA A 94 -27.40 -18.64 1.64
N ARG A 95 -27.22 -18.82 2.96
CA ARG A 95 -27.97 -19.80 3.77
C ARG A 95 -29.45 -19.45 3.86
N ALA A 96 -29.81 -18.18 3.93
CA ALA A 96 -31.19 -17.72 3.93
C ALA A 96 -31.89 -17.90 2.56
N LYS A 97 -31.13 -17.79 1.45
CA LYS A 97 -31.62 -18.04 0.09
C LYS A 97 -31.65 -19.52 -0.31
N ALA A 98 -31.03 -20.42 0.47
CA ALA A 98 -31.06 -21.84 0.18
C ALA A 98 -32.51 -22.36 0.29
N PRO A 99 -33.06 -23.05 -0.73
CA PRO A 99 -34.40 -23.59 -0.65
C PRO A 99 -34.47 -24.58 0.52
N ARG A 100 -35.46 -24.40 1.40
CA ARG A 100 -35.80 -25.39 2.42
C ARG A 100 -36.12 -26.69 1.68
N ARG A 101 -35.23 -27.70 1.76
CA ARG A 101 -35.59 -29.07 1.34
C ARG A 101 -36.81 -29.46 2.16
N VAL A 102 -37.96 -29.46 1.51
CA VAL A 102 -39.21 -29.97 2.07
C VAL A 102 -38.96 -31.45 2.32
N PHE A 103 -38.87 -31.82 3.59
CA PHE A 103 -38.79 -33.22 4.00
C PHE A 103 -40.19 -33.79 3.74
N SER A 104 -40.39 -34.51 2.63
CA SER A 104 -41.60 -35.29 2.43
C SER A 104 -41.54 -36.51 3.34
N SER A 105 -42.25 -36.43 4.46
CA SER A 105 -42.56 -37.58 5.29
C SER A 105 -43.44 -38.55 4.50
N GLY A 106 -42.83 -39.58 3.92
CA GLY A 106 -43.52 -40.73 3.35
C GLY A 106 -44.21 -41.52 4.46
N GLY A 107 -45.50 -41.27 4.65
CA GLY A 107 -46.35 -42.00 5.57
C GLY A 107 -46.69 -43.40 5.06
N SER A 108 -46.58 -44.35 5.99
CA SER A 108 -47.49 -45.49 6.22
C SER A 108 -48.03 -46.29 5.03
N GLY A 109 -47.68 -47.59 4.99
CA GLY A 109 -48.40 -48.59 4.21
C GLY A 109 -48.07 -50.01 4.67
N ARG A 110 -48.59 -50.42 5.82
CA ARG A 110 -48.57 -51.80 6.33
C ARG A 110 -49.88 -52.49 5.90
N ALA A 111 -49.80 -53.49 5.03
CA ALA A 111 -50.85 -54.48 4.69
C ALA A 111 -50.29 -55.33 3.52
N ARG A 112 -50.34 -56.66 3.45
CA ARG A 112 -50.91 -57.76 4.25
C ARG A 112 -50.03 -58.98 4.00
#